data_AF-A0A0S7EWL5-F1
#
_entry.id   AF-A0A0S7EWL5-F1
#
_cell.length_a   1.000
_cell.length_b   1.000
_cell.length_c   1.000
_cell.angle_alpha   90.00
_cell.angle_beta   90.00
_cell.angle_gamma   90.00
#
_symmetry.space_group_name_H-M   'P 1'
#
loop_
_entity.id
_entity.type
_entity.pdbx_description
1 polymer ?
#
loop_
_entity_poly.entity_id
_entity_poly.type
_entity_poly.pdbx_seq_one_letter_code
_entity_poly.pdbx_strand_id
1 'polypeptide(L)'
;KDDEQLEPRRLKKDLPKCLKLIKPEDRVLIIGTTKGPQNSDIKAMCKMYGKIILIPRPDYGSRYILWEKLIKKQGGKITNALDLTSLTKATDGYTPGHMLHVISSVV
;
A
#
# COMPACT_ATOMS: atom_id res chain seq x y z
N LYS A 1 28.60 7.01 20.34
CA LYS A 1 29.07 6.06 19.30
C LYS A 1 27.90 5.34 18.61
N ASP A 2 26.74 5.24 19.23
CA ASP A 2 25.56 4.57 18.65
C ASP A 2 24.69 5.49 17.78
N ASP A 3 24.64 6.80 18.08
CA ASP A 3 23.85 7.77 17.29
C ASP A 3 24.35 7.98 15.85
N GLU A 4 25.65 7.78 15.61
CA GLU A 4 26.27 7.86 14.27
C GLU A 4 25.93 6.64 13.38
N GLN A 5 25.48 5.53 13.97
CA GLN A 5 25.04 4.35 13.23
C GLN A 5 23.61 4.50 12.69
N LEU A 6 22.82 5.40 13.28
CA LEU A 6 21.41 5.61 12.96
C LEU A 6 21.16 6.70 11.90
N GLU A 7 22.22 7.33 11.38
CA GLU A 7 22.16 8.34 10.31
C GLU A 7 21.53 7.76 9.03
N PRO A 8 20.28 8.14 8.68
CA PRO A 8 19.56 7.57 7.52
C PRO A 8 20.28 7.86 6.19
N ARG A 9 21.17 8.86 6.18
CA ARG A 9 21.97 9.27 5.02
C ARG A 9 22.93 8.17 4.55
N ARG A 10 23.38 7.29 5.45
CA ARG A 10 24.30 6.18 5.13
C ARG A 10 23.64 5.11 4.28
N LEU A 11 22.37 4.82 4.57
CA LEU A 11 21.57 3.84 3.82
C LEU A 11 21.47 4.18 2.34
N LYS A 12 21.55 5.47 1.96
CA LYS A 12 21.57 5.87 0.55
C LYS A 12 22.72 5.22 -0.22
N LYS A 13 23.88 5.02 0.41
CA LYS A 13 25.07 4.42 -0.21
C LYS A 13 25.16 2.91 0.06
N ASP A 14 24.78 2.48 1.25
CA ASP A 14 25.00 1.10 1.69
C ASP A 14 23.91 0.15 1.17
N LEU A 15 22.65 0.60 1.07
CA LEU A 15 21.56 -0.21 0.52
C LEU A 15 21.86 -0.70 -0.92
N PRO A 16 22.25 0.16 -1.89
CA PRO A 16 22.64 -0.32 -3.22
C PRO A 16 23.79 -1.32 -3.23
N LYS A 17 24.71 -1.25 -2.26
CA LYS A 17 25.81 -2.22 -2.16
C LYS A 17 25.29 -3.56 -1.67
N CYS A 18 24.48 -3.58 -0.61
CA CYS A 18 23.86 -4.80 -0.10
C CYS A 18 23.00 -5.49 -1.16
N LEU A 19 22.21 -4.72 -1.92
CA LEU A 19 21.34 -5.29 -2.97
C LEU A 19 22.12 -5.95 -4.10
N LYS A 20 23.35 -5.51 -4.40
CA LYS A 20 24.23 -6.15 -5.39
C LYS A 20 24.83 -7.47 -4.93
N LEU A 21 24.85 -7.73 -3.62
CA LEU A 21 25.35 -8.99 -3.07
C LEU A 21 24.33 -10.13 -3.24
N ILE A 22 23.05 -9.78 -3.42
CA ILE A 22 21.97 -10.74 -3.66
C ILE A 22 22.08 -11.25 -5.10
N LYS A 23 22.22 -12.56 -5.24
CA LYS A 23 22.33 -13.24 -6.53
C LYS A 23 21.01 -13.94 -6.90
N PRO A 24 20.80 -14.27 -8.18
CA PRO A 24 19.60 -15.01 -8.60
C PRO A 24 19.40 -16.34 -7.87
N GLU A 25 20.48 -17.00 -7.45
CA GLU A 25 20.46 -18.27 -6.73
C GLU A 25 19.89 -18.13 -5.31
N ASP A 26 19.95 -16.92 -4.72
CA ASP A 26 19.41 -16.65 -3.39
C ASP A 26 17.87 -16.61 -3.38
N ARG A 27 17.24 -16.47 -4.56
CA ARG A 27 15.77 -16.47 -4.74
C ARG A 27 15.02 -15.45 -3.85
N VAL A 28 15.63 -14.30 -3.59
CA VAL A 28 15.03 -13.22 -2.78
C VAL A 28 14.29 -12.20 -3.65
N LEU A 29 13.11 -11.75 -3.21
CA LEU A 29 12.37 -10.63 -3.78
C LEU A 29 12.35 -9.45 -2.81
N ILE A 30 12.74 -8.27 -3.29
CA ILE A 30 12.73 -7.04 -2.49
C ILE A 30 11.55 -6.17 -2.92
N ILE A 31 10.73 -5.79 -1.95
CA ILE A 31 9.56 -4.92 -2.16
C ILE A 31 9.76 -3.65 -1.34
N GLY A 32 9.93 -2.52 -2.03
CA GLY A 32 9.92 -1.19 -1.43
C GLY A 32 8.52 -0.59 -1.49
N THR A 33 8.06 0.01 -0.38
CA THR A 33 6.78 0.74 -0.36
C THR A 33 7.05 2.20 -0.01
N THR A 34 6.34 3.12 -0.67
CA THR A 34 6.43 4.56 -0.39
C THR A 34 5.12 5.24 -0.76
N LYS A 35 4.76 6.30 -0.01
CA LYS A 35 3.64 7.20 -0.33
C LYS A 35 4.09 8.46 -1.07
N GLY A 36 5.40 8.67 -1.20
CA GLY A 36 5.97 9.88 -1.77
C GLY A 36 7.23 9.58 -2.58
N PRO A 37 7.12 8.89 -3.73
CA PRO A 37 8.27 8.56 -4.57
C PRO A 37 9.04 9.82 -5.01
N GLN A 38 8.37 10.97 -5.16
CA GLN A 38 8.95 12.26 -5.52
C GLN A 38 9.91 12.84 -4.47
N ASN A 39 9.77 12.45 -3.20
CA ASN A 39 10.66 12.90 -2.13
C ASN A 39 11.99 12.13 -2.11
N SER A 40 12.13 11.13 -2.98
CA SER A 40 13.32 10.30 -3.10
C SER A 40 14.15 10.67 -4.32
N ASP A 41 15.40 10.20 -4.36
CA ASP A 41 16.22 10.24 -5.56
C ASP A 41 15.66 9.23 -6.58
N ILE A 42 14.67 9.67 -7.38
CA ILE A 42 13.90 8.83 -8.30
C ILE A 42 14.83 8.01 -9.20
N LYS A 43 15.90 8.63 -9.74
CA LYS A 43 16.86 7.94 -10.62
C LYS A 43 17.58 6.81 -9.89
N ALA A 44 18.04 7.05 -8.65
CA ALA A 44 18.67 6.02 -7.85
C ALA A 44 17.69 4.90 -7.46
N MET A 45 16.46 5.24 -7.10
CA MET A 45 15.43 4.26 -6.74
C MET A 45 15.02 3.39 -7.93
N CYS A 46 14.78 3.96 -9.11
CA CYS A 46 14.47 3.20 -10.34
C CYS A 46 15.60 2.25 -10.75
N LYS A 47 16.86 2.57 -10.40
CA LYS A 47 18.00 1.68 -10.63
C LYS A 47 18.01 0.47 -9.70
N MET A 48 17.47 0.60 -8.48
CA MET A 48 17.39 -0.50 -7.51
C MET A 48 16.12 -1.33 -7.68
N TYR A 49 14.99 -0.69 -7.95
CA TYR A 49 13.69 -1.33 -8.09
C TYR A 49 13.33 -1.43 -9.58
N GLY A 50 13.58 -2.59 -10.17
CA GLY A 50 13.34 -2.83 -11.61
C GLY A 50 11.87 -2.85 -12.02
N LYS A 51 10.93 -2.88 -11.07
CA LYS A 51 9.48 -2.80 -11.30
C LYS A 51 8.87 -1.79 -10.34
N ILE A 52 8.12 -0.84 -10.88
CA ILE A 52 7.39 0.17 -10.12
C ILE A 52 5.90 -0.05 -10.37
N ILE A 53 5.16 -0.30 -9.29
CA ILE A 53 3.72 -0.54 -9.34
C ILE A 53 3.03 0.64 -8.66
N LEU A 54 2.29 1.43 -9.44
CA LEU A 54 1.43 2.48 -8.90
C LEU A 54 0.17 1.84 -8.35
N ILE A 55 -0.15 2.15 -7.09
CA ILE A 55 -1.40 1.73 -6.45
C ILE A 55 -2.33 2.95 -6.40
N PRO A 56 -3.25 3.13 -7.37
CA PRO A 56 -4.18 4.25 -7.36
C PRO A 56 -5.26 4.06 -6.29
N ARG A 57 -6.03 5.11 -6.03
CA ARG A 57 -7.27 4.98 -5.26
C ARG A 57 -8.26 4.09 -6.02
N PRO A 58 -9.08 3.28 -5.32
CA PRO A 58 -10.04 2.41 -5.97
C PRO A 58 -11.09 3.24 -6.74
N ASP A 59 -11.36 2.82 -7.96
CA ASP A 59 -12.46 3.34 -8.77
C ASP A 59 -13.82 2.86 -8.22
N TYR A 60 -14.92 3.28 -8.85
CA TYR A 60 -16.26 2.92 -8.41
C TYR A 60 -16.45 1.40 -8.30
N GLY A 61 -16.10 0.65 -9.35
CA GLY A 61 -16.28 -0.81 -9.36
C GLY A 61 -15.45 -1.50 -8.28
N SER A 62 -14.19 -1.09 -8.10
CA SER A 62 -13.33 -1.60 -7.04
C SER A 62 -13.88 -1.28 -5.66
N ARG A 63 -14.40 -0.07 -5.44
CA ARG A 63 -15.02 0.31 -4.17
C ARG A 63 -16.26 -0.51 -3.84
N TYR A 64 -17.11 -0.78 -4.84
CA TYR A 64 -18.29 -1.64 -4.66
C TYR A 64 -17.88 -3.03 -4.16
N ILE A 65 -16.92 -3.66 -4.85
CA ILE A 65 -16.41 -4.98 -4.48
C ILE A 65 -15.72 -4.96 -3.11
N LEU A 66 -14.97 -3.89 -2.81
CA LEU A 66 -14.29 -3.73 -1.54
C LEU A 66 -15.29 -3.61 -0.39
N TRP A 67 -16.33 -2.79 -0.51
CA TRP A 67 -17.38 -2.70 0.49
C TRP A 67 -18.00 -4.06 0.78
N GLU A 68 -18.37 -4.79 -0.27
CA GLU A 68 -18.95 -6.12 -0.11
C GLU A 68 -18.02 -7.08 0.64
N LYS A 69 -16.76 -7.16 0.22
CA LYS A 69 -15.79 -8.08 0.80
C LYS A 69 -15.37 -7.69 2.21
N LEU A 70 -15.17 -6.40 2.47
CA LEU A 70 -14.70 -5.91 3.77
C LEU A 70 -15.78 -6.04 4.84
N ILE A 71 -17.05 -5.76 4.51
CA ILE A 71 -18.17 -5.95 5.44
C ILE A 71 -18.26 -7.42 5.85
N LYS A 72 -18.28 -8.33 4.86
CA LYS A 72 -18.32 -9.79 5.11
C LYS A 72 -17.12 -10.26 5.92
N LYS A 73 -15.91 -9.75 5.62
CA LYS A 73 -14.67 -10.11 6.32
C LYS A 73 -14.70 -9.71 7.80
N GLN A 74 -15.35 -8.59 8.14
CA GLN A 74 -15.52 -8.14 9.52
C GLN A 74 -16.73 -8.78 10.23
N GLY A 75 -17.35 -9.81 9.64
CA GLY A 75 -18.51 -10.51 10.22
C GLY A 75 -19.85 -9.81 10.00
N GLY A 76 -19.86 -8.66 9.30
CA GLY A 76 -21.08 -7.96 8.93
C GLY A 76 -21.89 -8.73 7.88
N LYS A 77 -23.22 -8.64 7.96
CA LYS A 77 -24.14 -9.23 6.98
C LYS A 77 -24.73 -8.12 6.11
N ILE A 78 -24.57 -8.28 4.79
CA ILE A 78 -25.22 -7.40 3.83
C ILE A 78 -26.64 -7.91 3.61
N THR A 79 -27.60 -7.10 4.00
CA THR A 79 -29.03 -7.37 3.84
C THR A 79 -29.64 -6.39 2.83
N ASN A 80 -30.88 -6.61 2.44
CA ASN A 80 -31.61 -5.71 1.53
C ASN A 80 -31.81 -4.29 2.10
N ALA A 81 -31.55 -4.08 3.39
CA ALA A 81 -31.59 -2.75 4.01
C ALA A 81 -30.37 -1.88 3.64
N LEU A 82 -29.28 -2.48 3.14
CA LEU A 82 -28.08 -1.76 2.73
C LEU A 82 -27.94 -1.75 1.21
N ASP A 83 -28.17 -0.59 0.59
CA ASP A 83 -27.85 -0.39 -0.83
C ASP A 83 -26.35 -0.07 -1.02
N LEU A 84 -25.59 -1.08 -1.45
CA LEU A 84 -24.17 -0.94 -1.76
C LEU A 84 -23.90 0.02 -2.93
N THR A 85 -24.84 0.18 -3.87
CA THR A 85 -24.67 1.10 -5.01
C THR A 85 -24.62 2.53 -4.51
N SER A 86 -25.60 2.93 -3.71
CA SER A 86 -25.64 4.26 -3.09
C SER A 86 -24.46 4.50 -2.15
N LEU A 87 -24.08 3.50 -1.33
CA LEU A 87 -22.88 3.60 -0.48
C LEU A 87 -21.62 3.85 -1.30
N THR A 88 -21.45 3.14 -2.43
CA THR A 88 -20.28 3.28 -3.31
C THR A 88 -20.22 4.65 -3.98
N LYS A 89 -21.37 5.22 -4.36
CA LYS A 89 -21.48 6.58 -4.92
C LYS A 89 -21.14 7.64 -3.87
N ALA A 90 -21.71 7.51 -2.68
CA ALA A 90 -21.50 8.46 -1.58
C ALA A 90 -20.05 8.47 -1.06
N THR A 91 -19.32 7.38 -1.23
CA THR A 91 -17.96 7.19 -0.71
C THR A 91 -16.89 7.38 -1.78
N ASP A 92 -17.11 8.28 -2.75
CA ASP A 92 -16.09 8.59 -3.75
C ASP A 92 -14.80 9.12 -3.10
N GLY A 93 -13.67 8.64 -3.61
CA GLY A 93 -12.35 8.93 -3.07
C GLY A 93 -11.97 8.17 -1.79
N TYR A 94 -12.84 7.31 -1.23
CA TYR A 94 -12.49 6.48 -0.07
C TYR A 94 -11.40 5.47 -0.39
N THR A 95 -10.46 5.30 0.55
CA THR A 95 -9.47 4.22 0.51
C THR A 95 -9.99 3.00 1.26
N PRO A 96 -9.43 1.80 1.06
CA PRO A 96 -9.78 0.62 1.87
C PRO A 96 -9.63 0.86 3.38
N GLY A 97 -8.66 1.70 3.79
CA GLY A 97 -8.49 2.09 5.19
C GLY A 97 -9.67 2.90 5.73
N HIS A 98 -10.21 3.85 4.95
CA HIS A 98 -11.43 4.58 5.34
C HIS A 98 -12.63 3.64 5.49
N MET A 99 -12.79 2.70 4.55
CA MET A 99 -13.89 1.73 4.59
C MET A 99 -13.81 0.84 5.83
N LEU A 100 -12.62 0.31 6.13
CA LEU A 100 -12.40 -0.49 7.33
C LEU A 100 -12.74 0.26 8.61
N HIS A 101 -12.35 1.54 8.71
CA HIS A 101 -12.68 2.39 9.85
C HIS A 101 -14.19 2.53 10.04
N VAL A 102 -14.92 2.84 8.97
CA VAL A 102 -16.39 2.93 8.99
C VAL A 102 -17.05 1.61 9.38
N ILE A 103 -16.57 0.48 8.86
CA ILE A 103 -17.15 -0.83 9.21
C ILE A 103 -16.92 -1.12 10.70
N SER A 104 -15.71 -0.89 11.20
CA SER A 104 -15.36 -1.11 12.61
C SER A 104 -16.04 -0.16 13.59
N SER A 105 -16.66 0.93 13.13
CA SER A 105 -17.40 1.85 13.99
C SER A 105 -18.88 1.47 14.14
N VAL A 106 -19.36 0.50 13.36
CA VAL A 106 -20.78 0.08 13.33
C VAL A 106 -20.95 -1.39 13.74
N VAL A 107 -19.90 -2.20 13.56
CA VAL A 107 -19.80 -3.59 14.05
C VAL A 107 -19.07 -3.60 15.39
#